data_AF-A0A645ENV4-F1
#
_entry.id   AF-A0A645ENV4-F1
#
_cell.length_a   1.000
_cell.length_b   1.000
_cell.length_c   1.000
_cell.angle_alpha   90.00
_cell.angle_beta   90.00
_cell.angle_gamma   90.00
#
_symmetry.space_group_name_H-M   'P 1'
#
loop_
_entity.id
_entity.type
_entity.pdbx_description
1 polymer ?
#
loop_
_entity_poly.entity_id
_entity_poly.type
_entity_poly.pdbx_seq_one_letter_code
_entity_poly.pdbx_strand_id
1 'polypeptide(L)'
;MATLIGVPMYADIFGTIPIAEALFYKGAQLGTVLSFMMAVTTLSLPSMIMLRKAVKPKLLAVFIAICTMGIIIVGYGFNALQALII
;
A
#
# COMPACT_ATOMS: atom_id res chain seq x y z
N MET A 1 -9.53 5.24 -1.39
CA MET A 1 -8.96 6.40 -2.14
C MET A 1 -7.53 6.74 -1.74
N ALA A 2 -7.08 6.43 -0.51
CA ALA A 2 -5.68 6.62 -0.10
C ALA A 2 -4.65 5.81 -0.91
N THR A 3 -5.05 4.66 -1.45
CA THR A 3 -4.20 3.79 -2.28
C THR A 3 -3.72 4.47 -3.55
N LEU A 4 -4.57 5.24 -4.23
CA LEU A 4 -4.22 5.95 -5.48
C LEU A 4 -3.17 7.04 -5.28
N ILE A 5 -3.13 7.65 -4.10
CA ILE A 5 -2.21 8.75 -3.77
C ILE A 5 -0.85 8.20 -3.29
N GLY A 6 -0.82 6.98 -2.73
CA GLY A 6 0.40 6.33 -2.27
C GLY A 6 1.29 5.75 -3.39
N VAL A 7 0.70 5.33 -4.52
CA VAL A 7 1.44 4.71 -5.65
C VAL A 7 2.61 5.56 -6.18
N PRO A 8 2.52 6.90 -6.29
CA PRO A 8 3.63 7.69 -6.81
C PRO A 8 4.67 8.16 -5.80
N MET A 9 4.41 8.08 -4.49
CA MET A 9 5.43 8.47 -3.51
C MET A 9 6.43 7.33 -3.37
N TYR A 10 7.64 7.54 -3.89
CA TYR A 10 8.82 6.83 -3.41
C TYR A 10 9.14 7.31 -1.99
N ALA A 11 8.26 6.97 -1.05
CA ALA A 11 8.55 7.18 0.35
C ALA A 11 9.28 5.94 0.84
N ASP A 12 10.52 6.16 1.26
CA ASP A 12 11.24 5.22 2.09
C ASP A 12 10.37 4.87 3.31
N ILE A 13 10.47 3.64 3.83
CA ILE A 13 9.58 3.15 4.90
C ILE A 13 9.58 4.13 6.08
N PHE A 14 10.74 4.73 6.38
CA PHE A 14 10.91 5.76 7.40
C PHE A 14 10.05 7.02 7.19
N GLY A 15 9.79 7.42 5.94
CA GLY A 15 8.89 8.54 5.62
C GLY A 15 7.41 8.15 5.71
N THR A 16 7.08 6.86 5.54
CA THR A 16 5.69 6.38 5.63
C THR A 16 5.22 6.19 7.06
N ILE A 17 6.12 5.90 8.02
CA ILE A 17 5.80 5.73 9.44
C ILE A 17 5.12 6.97 10.05
N PRO A 18 5.67 8.20 9.97
CA PRO A 18 5.01 9.37 10.56
C PRO A 18 3.69 9.71 9.86
N ILE A 19 3.57 9.41 8.56
CA ILE A 19 2.32 9.58 7.80
C ILE A 19 1.28 8.58 8.29
N ALA A 20 1.67 7.32 8.49
CA ALA A 20 0.85 6.25 9.01
C ALA A 20 0.36 6.55 10.43
N GLU A 21 1.24 7.03 11.31
CA GLU A 21 0.87 7.48 12.66
C GLU A 21 -0.09 8.67 12.60
N ALA A 22 0.18 9.69 11.79
CA ALA A 22 -0.72 10.84 11.65
C ALA A 22 -2.10 10.45 11.10
N LEU A 23 -2.17 9.48 10.18
CA LEU A 23 -3.43 8.92 9.68
C LEU A 23 -4.17 8.17 10.79
N PHE A 24 -3.47 7.35 11.58
CA PHE A 24 -4.05 6.61 12.70
C PHE A 24 -4.62 7.56 13.77
N TYR A 25 -3.86 8.60 14.16
CA TYR A 25 -4.31 9.63 15.11
C TYR A 25 -5.50 10.46 14.59
N LYS A 26 -5.62 10.61 13.27
CA LYS A 26 -6.79 11.26 12.64
C LYS A 26 -8.03 10.35 12.54
N GLY A 27 -7.99 9.14 13.09
CA GLY A 27 -9.10 8.21 13.12
C GLY A 27 -9.17 7.26 11.91
N ALA A 28 -8.08 7.11 11.14
CA ALA A 28 -8.03 6.08 10.12
C ALA A 28 -8.00 4.69 10.78
N GLN A 29 -8.75 3.75 10.20
CA GLN A 29 -8.74 2.35 10.64
C GLN A 29 -7.35 1.74 10.45
N LEU A 30 -6.97 0.88 11.39
CA LEU A 30 -5.68 0.19 11.45
C LEU A 30 -5.40 -0.58 10.15
N GLY A 31 -6.40 -1.26 9.60
CA GLY A 31 -6.31 -1.93 8.30
C GLY A 31 -6.04 -0.97 7.13
N THR A 32 -6.55 0.26 7.18
CA THR A 32 -6.30 1.29 6.14
C THR A 32 -4.86 1.82 6.22
N VAL A 33 -4.35 2.02 7.44
CA VAL A 33 -2.98 2.45 7.69
C VAL A 33 -1.97 1.38 7.24
N LEU A 34 -2.23 0.11 7.57
CA LEU A 34 -1.40 -1.02 7.14
C LEU A 34 -1.42 -1.17 5.61
N SER A 35 -2.60 -1.06 4.99
CA SER A 35 -2.73 -1.12 3.53
C SER A 35 -1.96 -0.01 2.83
N PHE A 36 -1.95 1.18 3.41
CA PHE A 36 -1.19 2.31 2.89
C PHE A 36 0.31 2.02 2.93
N MET A 37 0.85 1.58 4.08
CA MET A 37 2.27 1.25 4.20
C MET A 37 2.68 0.13 3.24
N MET A 38 1.89 -0.95 3.15
CA MET A 38 2.15 -2.05 2.23
C MET A 38 2.18 -1.61 0.76
N ALA A 39 1.22 -0.77 0.35
CA ALA A 39 1.15 -0.25 -1.02
C ALA A 39 2.36 0.62 -1.37
N VAL A 40 2.81 1.47 -0.45
CA VAL A 40 3.98 2.32 -0.69
C VAL A 40 5.26 1.46 -0.82
N THR A 41 5.41 0.40 -0.02
CA THR A 41 6.56 -0.49 -0.13
C THR A 41 6.55 -1.34 -1.41
N THR A 42 5.39 -1.88 -1.83
CA THR A 42 5.30 -2.79 -2.98
C THR A 42 5.18 -2.10 -4.33
N LEU A 43 4.52 -0.94 -4.42
CA LEU A 43 4.23 -0.26 -5.69
C LEU A 43 5.04 1.02 -5.86
N SER A 44 6.24 1.06 -5.28
CA SER A 44 7.09 2.25 -5.28
C SER A 44 7.50 2.63 -6.72
N LEU A 45 7.32 3.90 -7.08
CA LEU A 45 7.37 4.36 -8.48
C LEU A 45 8.70 4.06 -9.24
N PRO A 46 9.90 4.26 -8.65
CA PRO A 46 11.20 3.81 -9.15
C PRO A 46 11.37 2.30 -9.24
N SER A 47 10.86 1.51 -8.30
CA SER A 47 10.95 0.05 -8.41
C SER A 47 10.15 -0.45 -9.61
N MET A 48 8.98 0.14 -9.88
CA MET A 48 8.21 -0.14 -11.09
C MET A 48 8.92 0.33 -12.37
N ILE A 49 9.59 1.49 -12.35
CA ILE A 49 10.39 1.96 -13.51
C ILE A 49 11.56 1.02 -13.78
N MET A 50 12.26 0.57 -12.74
CA MET A 50 13.35 -0.42 -12.85
C MET A 50 12.82 -1.77 -13.34
N LEU A 51 11.71 -2.25 -12.79
CA LEU A 51 11.10 -3.52 -13.17
C LEU A 51 10.57 -3.47 -14.62
N ARG A 52 10.09 -2.32 -15.10
CA ARG A 52 9.65 -2.13 -16.49
C ARG A 52 10.78 -2.24 -17.50
N LYS A 53 12.03 -1.99 -17.09
CA LYS A 53 13.21 -2.21 -17.94
C LYS A 53 13.61 -3.70 -18.02
N ALA A 54 13.34 -4.48 -16.97
CA ALA A 54 13.71 -5.90 -16.89
C ALA A 54 12.57 -6.86 -17.29
N VAL A 55 11.31 -6.44 -17.18
CA VAL A 55 10.11 -7.30 -17.30
C VAL A 55 9.15 -6.72 -18.36
N LYS A 56 8.49 -7.60 -19.12
CA LYS A 56 7.49 -7.19 -20.12
C LYS A 56 6.37 -6.36 -19.45
N PRO A 57 5.92 -5.24 -20.05
CA PRO A 57 4.93 -4.36 -19.44
C PRO A 57 3.58 -5.06 -19.14
N LYS A 58 3.23 -6.10 -19.90
CA LYS A 58 2.04 -6.94 -19.64
C LYS A 58 2.13 -7.69 -18.31
N LEU A 59 3.30 -8.22 -17.95
CA LEU A 59 3.52 -8.93 -16.67
C LEU A 59 3.52 -7.96 -15.49
N LEU A 60 4.05 -6.76 -15.71
CA LEU A 60 4.09 -5.71 -14.69
C LEU A 60 2.68 -5.24 -14.34
N ALA A 61 1.79 -5.09 -15.33
CA ALA A 61 0.38 -4.80 -15.08
C ALA A 61 -0.32 -5.89 -14.24
N VAL A 62 -0.03 -7.17 -14.53
CA VAL A 62 -0.58 -8.30 -13.75
C VAL A 62 -0.04 -8.28 -12.31
N PHE A 63 1.25 -8.01 -12.12
CA PHE A 63 1.86 -7.88 -10.79
C PHE A 63 1.18 -6.79 -9.96
N ILE A 64 1.03 -5.58 -10.53
CA ILE A 64 0.33 -4.48 -9.84
C ILE A 64 -1.09 -4.90 -9.47
N ALA A 65 -1.82 -5.53 -10.39
CA ALA A 65 -3.20 -5.95 -10.15
C ALA A 65 -3.31 -6.95 -8.99
N ILE A 66 -2.45 -7.97 -8.97
CA ILE A 66 -2.42 -8.99 -7.92
C ILE A 66 -2.03 -8.38 -6.57
N CYS A 67 -0.97 -7.58 -6.53
CA CYS A 67 -0.53 -6.89 -5.31
C CYS A 67 -1.63 -5.96 -4.77
N THR A 68 -2.25 -5.17 -5.64
CA THR A 68 -3.33 -4.25 -5.25
C THR A 68 -4.53 -5.01 -4.69
N MET A 69 -4.94 -6.11 -5.33
CA MET A 69 -6.02 -6.95 -4.80
C MET A 69 -5.65 -7.56 -3.44
N GLY A 70 -4.43 -8.09 -3.29
CA GLY A 70 -3.95 -8.65 -2.02
C GLY A 70 -3.95 -7.63 -0.89
N ILE A 71 -3.43 -6.42 -1.15
CA ILE A 71 -3.41 -5.32 -0.17
C ILE A 71 -4.84 -4.93 0.24
N ILE A 72 -5.77 -4.84 -0.71
CA ILE A 72 -7.17 -4.52 -0.42
C ILE A 72 -7.80 -5.61 0.46
N ILE A 73 -7.62 -6.89 0.12
CA ILE A 73 -8.18 -8.02 0.88
C ILE A 73 -7.62 -8.02 2.31
N VAL A 74 -6.31 -7.87 2.47
CA VAL A 74 -5.66 -7.81 3.79
C VAL A 74 -6.15 -6.58 4.56
N GLY A 75 -6.26 -5.43 3.90
CA GLY A 75 -6.77 -4.19 4.50
C GLY A 75 -8.18 -4.32 5.06
N TYR A 76 -9.10 -4.87 4.28
CA TYR A 76 -10.47 -5.14 4.73
C TYR A 76 -10.51 -6.23 5.80
N GLY A 77 -9.68 -7.27 5.68
CA GLY A 77 -9.56 -8.32 6.68
C GLY A 77 -9.10 -7.77 8.04
N PHE A 78 -8.08 -6.93 8.05
CA PHE A 78 -7.61 -6.27 9.27
C PHE A 78 -8.59 -5.22 9.81
N ASN A 79 -9.36 -4.56 8.95
CA ASN A 79 -10.43 -3.65 9.38
C ASN A 79 -11.58 -4.41 10.06
N ALA A 80 -11.95 -5.58 9.52
CA ALA A 80 -12.91 -6.47 10.16
C ALA A 80 -12.38 -7.08 11.47
N LEU A 81 -11.10 -7.47 11.51
CA LEU A 81 -10.45 -7.95 12.72
C LEU A 81 -10.26 -6.85 13.78
N GLN A 82 -10.10 -5.60 13.36
CA GLN A 82 -9.99 -4.47 14.27
C GLN A 82 -11.24 -4.35 15.15
N ALA A 83 -12.43 -4.65 14.62
CA ALA A 83 -13.68 -4.70 15.40
C ALA A 83 -13.74 -5.87 16.41
N LEU A 84 -12.81 -6.84 16.35
CA LEU A 84 -12.67 -7.94 17.30
C LEU A 84 -11.53 -7.73 18.31
N ILE A 85 -10.58 -6.83 18.01
CA ILE A 85 -9.36 -6.60 18.82
C ILE A 85 -9.46 -5.31 19.66
N ILE A 86 -10.28 -4.34 19.23
CA ILE A 86 -10.65 -3.12 19.97
C ILE A 86 -12.11 -3.25 20.43
#